data_AF-A0AA39S718-F1
#
_entry.id   AF-A0AA39S718-F1
#
_cell.length_a   1.000
_cell.length_b   1.000
_cell.length_c   1.000
_cell.angle_alpha   90.00
_cell.angle_beta   90.00
_cell.angle_gamma   90.00
#
_symmetry.space_group_name_H-M   'P 1'
#
loop_
_entity.id
_entity.type
_entity.pdbx_description
1 polymer ?
#
loop_
_entity_poly.entity_id
_entity_poly.type
_entity_poly.pdbx_seq_one_letter_code
_entity_poly.pdbx_strand_id
1 'polypeptide(L)'
;MIRYLALDEADRMLDMGFEPQIKKTVDQMDMPPPGKLTDFSNADVAVDQYHLFAEDIQLMKDMGMDAYRFSIAWSQIFPNGSGEINQAGVDHYNNLINALLAKGIEPYVTLYHWDLPQALVDKYNGWLYRQIM
;
A
#
# COMPACT_ATOMS: atom_id res chain seq x y z
N MET A 1 1.78 -11.73 -27.59
CA MET A 1 2.83 -12.09 -26.62
C MET A 1 2.76 -11.01 -25.55
N ILE A 2 2.17 -11.32 -24.40
CA ILE A 2 1.94 -10.37 -23.30
C ILE A 2 3.25 -10.24 -22.52
N ARG A 3 3.72 -9.00 -22.30
CA ARG A 3 4.93 -8.74 -21.49
C ARG A 3 4.48 -8.29 -20.11
N TYR A 4 4.46 -9.20 -19.15
CA TYR A 4 4.08 -8.90 -17.77
C TYR A 4 5.26 -8.26 -17.02
N LEU A 5 5.02 -7.16 -16.31
CA LEU A 5 5.80 -6.79 -15.14
C LEU A 5 4.84 -6.83 -13.94
N ALA A 6 5.05 -7.79 -13.05
CA ALA A 6 4.41 -7.79 -11.75
C ALA A 6 5.32 -7.02 -10.80
N LEU A 7 5.13 -5.71 -10.69
CA LEU A 7 5.66 -4.96 -9.54
C LEU A 7 4.68 -5.19 -8.41
N ASP A 8 4.94 -6.18 -7.56
CA ASP A 8 4.20 -6.30 -6.30
C ASP A 8 4.64 -5.13 -5.41
N GLU A 9 4.01 -3.97 -5.56
CA GLU A 9 4.29 -2.78 -4.73
C GLU A 9 3.60 -2.89 -3.37
N ALA A 10 3.93 -4.00 -2.73
CA ALA A 10 3.68 -4.35 -1.36
C ALA A 10 4.49 -3.56 -0.33
N ASP A 11 5.48 -2.80 -0.78
CA ASP A 11 6.38 -2.09 0.10
C ASP A 11 6.06 -0.59 0.07
N ARG A 12 5.09 -0.20 0.91
CA ARG A 12 5.34 0.57 2.16
C ARG A 12 4.11 1.38 2.56
N MET A 13 3.64 1.14 3.78
CA MET A 13 2.43 1.69 4.39
C MET A 13 2.43 3.22 4.66
N LEU A 14 3.23 4.05 3.98
CA LEU A 14 3.68 5.31 4.60
C LEU A 14 3.68 6.59 3.76
N ASP A 15 3.46 6.55 2.45
CA ASP A 15 3.51 7.72 1.54
C ASP A 15 2.53 8.88 1.88
N MET A 16 1.71 8.76 2.94
CA MET A 16 0.69 9.74 3.33
C MET A 16 0.80 10.28 4.77
N GLY A 17 1.86 9.98 5.52
CA GLY A 17 2.08 10.63 6.82
C GLY A 17 1.20 10.15 7.98
N PHE A 18 0.86 8.85 8.04
CA PHE A 18 0.28 8.23 9.25
C PHE A 18 1.35 7.86 10.31
N GLU A 19 2.33 8.74 10.51
CA GLU A 19 3.42 8.61 11.49
C GLU A 19 2.99 8.13 12.89
N PRO A 20 1.88 8.58 13.50
CA PRO A 20 1.61 8.28 14.91
C PRO A 20 1.21 6.83 15.16
N GLN A 21 0.47 6.22 14.22
CA GLN A 21 -0.03 4.86 14.37
C GLN A 21 1.05 3.84 14.01
N ILE A 22 1.88 4.16 13.02
CA ILE A 22 2.97 3.31 12.58
C ILE A 22 4.16 3.37 13.53
N LYS A 23 4.49 4.53 14.10
CA LYS A 23 5.47 4.64 15.18
C LYS A 23 5.09 3.78 16.38
N LYS A 24 3.81 3.79 16.75
CA LYS A 24 3.29 2.95 17.84
C LYS A 24 3.44 1.46 17.53
N THR A 25 3.17 1.02 16.30
CA THR A 25 3.42 -0.36 15.85
C THR A 25 4.90 -0.73 15.86
N VAL A 26 5.76 0.15 15.36
CA VAL A 26 7.22 -0.06 15.28
C VAL A 26 7.86 -0.06 16.67
N ASP A 27 7.32 0.70 17.62
CA ASP A 27 7.74 0.72 19.03
C ASP A 27 7.18 -0.50 19.81
N GLN A 28 6.06 -1.11 19.38
CA GLN A 28 5.38 -2.22 20.06
C GLN A 28 5.74 -3.61 19.53
N MET A 29 5.96 -3.73 18.21
CA MET A 29 6.73 -4.84 17.68
C MET A 29 8.16 -4.62 18.14
N ASP A 30 8.84 -5.66 18.61
CA ASP A 30 10.25 -5.63 19.05
C ASP A 30 11.17 -5.41 17.82
N MET A 31 10.87 -4.35 17.06
CA MET A 31 11.57 -3.97 15.86
C MET A 31 12.94 -3.49 16.31
N PRO A 32 13.96 -3.78 15.51
CA PRO A 32 15.30 -3.44 15.89
C PRO A 32 15.45 -1.95 16.17
N PRO A 33 16.33 -1.55 17.10
CA PRO A 33 16.71 -0.14 17.20
C PRO A 33 17.17 0.37 15.81
N PRO A 34 16.93 1.66 15.50
CA PRO A 34 17.29 2.23 14.20
C PRO A 34 18.71 1.83 13.81
N GLY A 35 18.83 1.10 12.69
CA GLY A 35 20.08 0.46 12.25
C GLY A 35 20.04 -1.01 11.86
N LYS A 36 18.87 -1.61 11.60
CA LYS A 36 18.77 -2.95 10.98
C LYS A 36 18.39 -2.96 9.49
N LEU A 37 18.14 -1.81 8.87
CA LEU A 37 18.20 -1.69 7.42
C LEU A 37 19.65 -1.38 7.04
N THR A 38 20.18 -2.06 6.03
CA THR A 38 21.60 -1.99 5.64
C THR A 38 22.08 -0.56 5.32
N ASP A 39 21.14 0.33 5.01
CA ASP A 39 21.39 1.72 4.60
C ASP A 39 20.73 2.78 5.51
N PHE A 40 20.10 2.38 6.62
CA PHE A 40 19.35 3.27 7.52
C PHE A 40 18.19 4.03 6.85
N SER A 41 17.73 3.60 5.68
CA SER A 41 16.55 4.16 5.04
C SER A 41 15.29 3.89 5.88
N ASN A 42 14.23 4.67 5.65
CA ASN A 42 12.91 4.39 6.18
C ASN A 42 11.89 4.34 5.02
N ALA A 43 10.65 4.07 5.37
CA ALA A 43 9.58 3.83 4.43
C ALA A 43 8.66 5.04 4.22
N ASP A 44 9.00 6.21 4.76
CA ASP A 44 8.09 7.36 4.87
C ASP A 44 7.63 7.92 3.51
N VAL A 45 8.45 7.77 2.47
CA VAL A 45 8.18 8.28 1.11
C VAL A 45 8.27 7.18 0.04
N ALA A 46 8.84 6.00 0.37
CA ALA A 46 9.05 4.89 -0.56
C ALA A 46 9.50 5.31 -1.97
N VAL A 47 8.70 5.03 -3.00
CA VAL A 47 8.89 5.49 -4.40
C VAL A 47 7.98 6.67 -4.77
N ASP A 48 7.23 7.20 -3.80
CA ASP A 48 6.30 8.32 -3.92
C ASP A 48 5.16 8.07 -4.93
N GLN A 49 4.77 6.80 -5.11
CA GLN A 49 3.73 6.36 -6.05
C GLN A 49 2.39 7.00 -5.73
N TYR A 50 2.15 7.35 -4.47
CA TYR A 50 0.94 8.06 -4.08
C TYR A 50 0.77 9.39 -4.84
N HIS A 51 1.86 10.12 -5.07
CA HIS A 51 1.86 11.39 -5.80
C HIS A 51 2.26 11.23 -7.28
N LEU A 52 3.10 10.25 -7.61
CA LEU A 52 3.74 10.11 -8.92
C LEU A 52 3.11 9.04 -9.84
N PHE A 53 2.04 8.36 -9.42
CA PHE A 53 1.45 7.25 -10.19
C PHE A 53 1.18 7.58 -11.67
N ALA A 54 0.81 8.83 -12.00
CA ALA A 54 0.54 9.21 -13.38
C ALA A 54 1.81 9.15 -14.26
N GLU A 55 2.96 9.52 -13.71
CA GLU A 55 4.27 9.46 -14.38
C GLU A 55 4.73 8.01 -14.51
N ASP A 56 4.58 7.22 -13.44
CA ASP A 56 4.92 5.79 -13.44
C ASP A 56 4.11 5.02 -14.50
N ILE A 57 2.81 5.30 -14.61
CA ILE A 57 1.95 4.69 -15.64
C ILE A 57 2.41 5.08 -17.04
N GLN A 58 2.87 6.31 -17.25
CA GLN A 58 3.39 6.72 -18.55
C GLN A 58 4.67 5.93 -18.90
N LEU A 59 5.58 5.76 -17.93
CA LEU A 59 6.78 4.95 -18.10
C LEU A 59 6.44 3.47 -18.38
N MET A 60 5.47 2.90 -17.66
CA MET A 60 4.95 1.55 -17.93
C MET A 60 4.44 1.41 -19.36
N LYS A 61 3.74 2.42 -19.85
CA LYS A 61 3.24 2.43 -21.24
C LYS A 61 4.38 2.49 -22.26
N ASP A 62 5.37 3.35 -22.02
CA ASP A 62 6.51 3.52 -22.92
C ASP A 62 7.40 2.27 -22.98
N MET A 63 7.46 1.50 -21.89
CA MET A 63 8.10 0.19 -21.83
C MET A 63 7.30 -0.92 -22.53
N GLY A 64 6.05 -0.66 -22.93
CA GLY A 64 5.18 -1.63 -23.60
C GLY A 64 4.59 -2.66 -22.65
N MET A 65 4.28 -2.26 -21.41
CA MET A 65 3.57 -3.11 -20.45
C MET A 65 2.08 -3.18 -20.76
N ASP A 66 1.50 -4.36 -20.54
CA ASP A 66 0.09 -4.63 -20.80
C ASP A 66 -0.75 -4.75 -19.52
N ALA A 67 -0.12 -4.92 -18.36
CA ALA A 67 -0.78 -5.10 -17.07
C ALA A 67 0.08 -4.56 -15.91
N TYR A 68 -0.57 -4.14 -14.83
CA TYR A 68 0.07 -3.71 -13.60
C TYR A 68 -0.66 -4.32 -12.40
N ARG A 69 0.09 -5.03 -11.56
CA ARG A 69 -0.42 -5.61 -10.32
C ARG A 69 -0.10 -4.66 -9.18
N PHE A 70 -1.04 -4.37 -8.30
CA PHE A 70 -0.82 -3.57 -7.10
C PHE A 70 -1.67 -4.07 -5.94
N SER A 71 -1.38 -3.63 -4.72
CA SER A 71 -2.22 -3.91 -3.54
C SER A 71 -3.00 -2.68 -3.09
N ILE A 72 -4.20 -2.90 -2.55
CA ILE A 72 -4.95 -1.85 -1.85
C ILE A 72 -4.62 -1.96 -0.36
N ALA A 73 -4.07 -0.89 0.21
CA ALA A 73 -3.81 -0.81 1.63
C ALA A 73 -5.13 -0.70 2.42
N TRP A 74 -5.44 -1.70 3.23
CA TRP A 74 -6.68 -1.75 4.03
C TRP A 74 -6.80 -0.50 4.90
N SER A 75 -5.73 -0.15 5.60
CA SER A 75 -5.68 1.03 6.48
C SER A 75 -5.97 2.35 5.77
N GLN A 76 -5.72 2.45 4.45
CA GLN A 76 -6.05 3.65 3.68
C GLN A 76 -7.55 3.77 3.39
N ILE A 77 -8.27 2.65 3.29
CA ILE A 77 -9.73 2.63 3.11
C ILE A 77 -10.43 2.72 4.47
N PHE A 78 -9.95 1.96 5.46
CA PHE A 78 -10.48 1.93 6.83
C PHE A 78 -9.35 2.18 7.84
N PRO A 79 -9.11 3.44 8.24
CA PRO A 79 -8.04 3.76 9.19
C PRO A 79 -8.17 3.04 10.53
N ASN A 80 -9.40 2.82 10.99
CA ASN A 80 -9.69 2.09 12.23
C ASN A 80 -9.86 0.56 12.00
N GLY A 81 -9.51 0.07 10.81
CA GLY A 81 -9.66 -1.32 10.38
C GLY A 81 -11.09 -1.72 9.99
N SER A 82 -12.11 -1.05 10.51
CA SER A 82 -13.49 -1.20 10.06
C SER A 82 -14.31 0.04 10.40
N GLY A 83 -15.53 0.13 9.85
CA GLY A 83 -16.45 1.22 10.11
C GLY A 83 -16.34 2.33 9.07
N GLU A 84 -15.96 3.53 9.50
CA GLU A 84 -15.92 4.70 8.62
C GLU A 84 -14.85 4.58 7.54
N ILE A 85 -15.25 4.89 6.31
CA ILE A 85 -14.38 4.88 5.14
C ILE A 85 -13.63 6.21 5.06
N ASN A 86 -12.35 6.15 4.75
CA ASN A 86 -11.58 7.30 4.33
C ASN A 86 -11.76 7.52 2.81
N GLN A 87 -12.61 8.50 2.46
CA GLN A 87 -12.92 8.80 1.07
C GLN A 87 -11.68 9.18 0.24
N ALA A 88 -10.68 9.83 0.83
CA ALA A 88 -9.46 10.19 0.13
C ALA A 88 -8.68 8.94 -0.34
N GLY A 89 -8.66 7.87 0.47
CA GLY A 89 -8.07 6.59 0.05
C GLY A 89 -8.83 5.95 -1.11
N VAL A 90 -10.16 5.97 -1.05
CA VAL A 90 -11.02 5.47 -2.14
C VAL A 90 -10.77 6.26 -3.43
N ASP A 91 -10.71 7.58 -3.35
CA ASP A 91 -10.48 8.46 -4.49
C ASP A 91 -9.10 8.23 -5.11
N HIS A 92 -8.07 8.00 -4.28
CA HIS A 92 -6.73 7.65 -4.76
C HIS A 92 -6.75 6.38 -5.63
N TYR A 93 -7.29 5.26 -5.12
CA TYR A 93 -7.32 4.00 -5.90
C TYR A 93 -8.21 4.12 -7.14
N ASN A 94 -9.32 4.87 -7.07
CA ASN A 94 -10.13 5.17 -8.26
C ASN A 94 -9.32 5.92 -9.31
N ASN A 95 -8.54 6.93 -8.92
CA ASN A 95 -7.69 7.69 -9.84
C ASN A 95 -6.60 6.81 -10.46
N LEU A 96 -5.95 5.96 -9.66
CA LEU A 96 -4.94 4.99 -10.12
C LEU A 96 -5.52 4.04 -11.17
N ILE A 97 -6.64 3.38 -10.85
CA ILE A 97 -7.32 2.43 -11.74
C ILE A 97 -7.75 3.11 -13.04
N ASN A 98 -8.36 4.30 -12.95
CA ASN A 98 -8.78 5.05 -14.12
C ASN A 98 -7.59 5.44 -15.00
N ALA A 99 -6.46 5.83 -14.42
CA ALA A 99 -5.25 6.19 -15.15
C ALA A 99 -4.64 4.98 -15.89
N LEU A 100 -4.60 3.80 -15.25
CA LEU A 100 -4.14 2.55 -15.85
C LEU A 100 -5.01 2.17 -17.06
N LEU A 101 -6.33 2.14 -16.86
CA LEU A 101 -7.29 1.82 -17.91
C LEU A 101 -7.23 2.81 -19.07
N ALA A 102 -7.05 4.10 -18.79
CA ALA A 102 -6.90 5.14 -19.82
C ALA A 102 -5.65 4.93 -20.71
N LYS A 103 -4.63 4.23 -20.21
CA LYS A 103 -3.41 3.87 -20.97
C LYS A 103 -3.46 2.46 -21.54
N GLY A 104 -4.57 1.74 -21.35
CA GLY A 104 -4.76 0.37 -21.80
C GLY A 104 -3.87 -0.63 -21.05
N ILE A 105 -3.59 -0.36 -19.78
CA ILE A 105 -2.86 -1.26 -18.88
C ILE A 105 -3.90 -1.91 -17.96
N GLU A 106 -3.92 -3.25 -17.93
CA GLU A 106 -4.89 -4.01 -17.14
C GLU A 106 -4.51 -4.00 -15.64
N PRO A 107 -5.40 -3.54 -14.73
CA PRO A 107 -5.15 -3.54 -13.29
C PRO A 107 -5.40 -4.91 -12.66
N TYR A 108 -4.41 -5.44 -11.93
CA TYR A 108 -4.54 -6.64 -11.12
C TYR A 108 -4.43 -6.31 -9.63
N VAL A 109 -5.53 -6.47 -8.88
CA VAL A 109 -5.59 -6.01 -7.49
C VAL A 109 -5.34 -7.14 -6.50
N THR A 110 -4.39 -6.93 -5.59
CA THR A 110 -4.17 -7.76 -4.40
C THR A 110 -4.90 -7.11 -3.22
N LEU A 111 -5.86 -7.82 -2.61
CA LEU A 111 -6.69 -7.26 -1.53
C LEU A 111 -6.04 -7.25 -0.15
N TYR A 112 -5.00 -8.06 0.05
CA TYR A 112 -4.24 -8.10 1.29
C TYR A 112 -2.80 -8.47 1.00
N HIS A 113 -1.87 -7.65 1.49
CA HIS A 113 -0.44 -7.89 1.33
C HIS A 113 0.34 -7.52 2.59
N TRP A 114 0.00 -8.22 3.69
CA TRP A 114 0.65 -8.09 5.01
C TRP A 114 0.46 -6.70 5.68
N ASP A 115 -0.60 -5.99 5.31
CA ASP A 115 -0.89 -4.60 5.67
C ASP A 115 -2.01 -4.47 6.71
N LEU A 116 -2.08 -5.41 7.67
CA LEU A 116 -3.17 -5.45 8.66
C LEU A 116 -3.19 -4.14 9.48
N PRO A 117 -4.32 -3.40 9.52
CA PRO A 117 -4.42 -2.16 10.27
C PRO A 117 -4.07 -2.34 11.75
N GLN A 118 -3.18 -1.49 12.28
CA GLN A 118 -2.77 -1.58 13.69
C GLN A 118 -3.95 -1.50 14.65
N ALA A 119 -4.99 -0.74 14.31
CA ALA A 119 -6.22 -0.67 15.11
C ALA A 119 -6.85 -2.05 15.36
N LEU A 120 -6.74 -2.99 14.42
CA LEU A 120 -7.23 -4.36 14.58
C LEU A 120 -6.25 -5.23 15.40
N VAL A 121 -4.95 -4.99 15.27
CA VAL A 121 -3.93 -5.62 16.12
C VAL A 121 -4.13 -5.20 17.58
N ASP A 122 -4.26 -3.90 17.84
CA ASP A 122 -4.48 -3.35 19.18
C ASP A 122 -5.79 -3.86 19.79
N LYS A 123 -6.85 -3.97 18.98
CA LYS A 123 -8.19 -4.33 19.46
C LYS A 123 -8.39 -5.83 19.65
N TYR A 124 -7.80 -6.65 18.78
CA TYR A 124 -8.09 -8.08 18.71
C TYR A 124 -6.84 -8.95 18.65
N ASN A 125 -5.64 -8.43 18.92
CA ASN A 125 -4.38 -9.16 18.83
C ASN A 125 -4.12 -9.81 17.45
N GLY A 126 -4.62 -9.16 16.39
CA GLY A 126 -4.38 -9.55 15.00
C GLY A 126 -5.02 -10.89 14.61
N TRP A 127 -4.39 -11.58 13.66
CA TRP A 127 -4.89 -12.81 13.02
C TRP A 127 -5.15 -14.00 13.97
N LEU A 128 -4.82 -13.87 15.25
CA LEU A 128 -5.09 -14.88 16.27
C LEU A 128 -6.58 -15.01 16.61
N TYR A 129 -7.43 -14.09 16.12
CA TYR A 129 -8.84 -14.01 16.48
C TYR A 129 -9.77 -14.04 15.26
N ARG A 130 -10.87 -14.79 15.40
CA ARG A 130 -11.86 -15.04 14.34
C ARG A 130 -12.66 -13.79 13.93
N GLN A 131 -12.56 -12.71 14.68
CA GLN A 131 -13.17 -11.43 14.34
C GLN A 131 -12.47 -10.75 13.15
N ILE A 132 -11.27 -11.19 12.78
CA ILE A 132 -10.50 -10.69 11.63
C ILE A 132 -10.55 -11.65 10.43
N MET A 133 -10.77 -12.96 10.67
CA MET A 133 -10.94 -13.99 9.63
C MET A 133 -12.37 -14.08 9.11
#